data_AF-A0A6S7GAK6-F1
#
_entry.id   AF-A0A6S7GAK6-F1
#
_cell.length_a   1.000
_cell.length_b   1.000
_cell.length_c   1.000
_cell.angle_alpha   90.00
_cell.angle_beta   90.00
_cell.angle_gamma   90.00
#
_symmetry.space_group_name_H-M   'P 1'
#
loop_
_entity.id
_entity.type
_entity.pdbx_description
1 polymer ?
#
loop_
_entity_poly.entity_id
_entity_poly.type
_entity_poly.pdbx_seq_one_letter_code
_entity_poly.pdbx_strand_id
1 'polypeptide(L)' 'LRKSCASLFKEGERYDGVYTIKPDEGEPFQVRCDMRTDGGGWTVFQKRQDASVNFYRGWQEYKNSFGN' A
#
# COMPACT_ATOMS: atom_id res chain seq x y z
N LEU A 1 -12.78 -3.17 9.61
CA LEU A 1 -11.52 -2.59 9.09
C LEU A 1 -11.84 -1.73 7.88
N ARG A 2 -11.00 -0.74 7.58
CA ARG A 2 -11.25 0.17 6.44
C ARG A 2 -10.85 -0.52 5.14
N LYS A 3 -11.51 -0.13 4.04
CA LYS A 3 -11.33 -0.79 2.74
C LYS A 3 -10.11 -0.28 1.97
N SER A 4 -9.64 0.92 2.27
CA SER A 4 -8.52 1.56 1.56
C SER A 4 -7.91 2.69 2.38
N CYS A 5 -6.75 3.19 1.94
CA CYS A 5 -6.14 4.41 2.46
C CYS A 5 -7.08 5.63 2.32
N ALA A 6 -7.92 5.67 1.28
CA ALA A 6 -8.90 6.73 1.11
C ALA A 6 -9.98 6.71 2.21
N SER A 7 -10.41 5.53 2.67
CA SER A 7 -11.34 5.43 3.81
C SER A 7 -10.69 5.90 5.11
N LEU A 8 -9.44 5.50 5.36
CA LEU A 8 -8.65 5.96 6.51
C LEU A 8 -8.48 7.48 6.49
N PHE A 9 -8.17 8.04 5.33
CA PHE A 9 -8.02 9.48 5.15
C PHE A 9 -9.33 10.23 5.43
N LYS A 10 -10.47 9.74 4.95
CA LYS A 10 -11.78 10.35 5.27
C LYS A 10 -12.09 10.39 6.77
N GLU A 11 -11.49 9.51 7.55
CA GLU A 11 -11.70 9.39 8.99
C GLU A 11 -10.69 10.17 9.84
N GLY A 12 -9.75 10.87 9.21
CA GLY A 12 -8.82 11.76 9.89
C GLY A 12 -7.37 11.31 9.90
N GLU A 13 -7.04 10.16 9.30
CA GLU A 13 -5.64 9.78 9.12
C GLU A 13 -4.94 10.74 8.17
N ARG A 14 -3.78 11.30 8.58
CA ARG A 14 -3.06 12.36 7.84
C ARG A 14 -1.56 12.10 7.70
N TYR A 15 -1.06 11.00 8.24
CA TYR A 15 0.36 10.66 8.19
C TYR A 15 0.61 9.52 7.22
N ASP A 16 1.65 9.67 6.40
CA ASP A 16 2.11 8.57 5.55
C ASP A 16 2.59 7.42 6.43
N GLY A 17 2.28 6.19 6.05
CA GLY A 17 2.55 5.06 6.93
C GLY A 17 2.13 3.72 6.38
N VAL A 18 2.34 2.68 7.16
CA VAL A 18 1.80 1.35 6.89
C VAL A 18 0.55 1.16 7.74
N TYR A 19 -0.55 0.80 7.08
CA TYR A 19 -1.87 0.63 7.70
C TYR A 19 -2.47 -0.72 7.32
N THR A 20 -3.26 -1.30 8.20
CA THR A 20 -4.02 -2.52 7.91
C THR A 20 -5.38 -2.17 7.30
N ILE A 21 -5.65 -2.72 6.12
CA ILE A 21 -6.94 -2.58 5.42
C ILE A 21 -7.56 -3.95 5.11
N LYS A 22 -8.86 -3.96 4.87
CA LYS A 22 -9.62 -5.14 4.40
C LYS A 22 -10.52 -4.70 3.23
N PRO A 23 -10.03 -4.76 1.98
CA PRO A 23 -10.78 -4.30 0.81
C PRO A 23 -11.96 -5.20 0.45
N ASP A 24 -11.80 -6.51 0.60
CA ASP A 24 -12.75 -7.57 0.23
C ASP A 24 -13.08 -8.48 1.42
N GLU A 25 -13.67 -9.66 1.17
CA GLU A 25 -14.02 -10.63 2.21
C GLU A 25 -12.80 -11.38 2.77
N GLY A 26 -11.63 -11.28 2.13
CA GLY A 26 -10.41 -11.96 2.51
C GLY A 26 -9.77 -11.45 3.81
N GLU A 27 -8.59 -11.98 4.11
CA GLU A 27 -7.86 -11.59 5.31
C GLU A 27 -7.32 -10.16 5.19
N PRO A 28 -7.35 -9.38 6.28
CA PRO A 28 -6.74 -8.06 6.29
C PRO A 28 -5.24 -8.12 6.03
N PHE A 29 -4.71 -7.14 5.32
CA PHE A 29 -3.28 -7.04 5.05
C PHE A 29 -2.79 -5.60 5.16
N GLN A 30 -1.47 -5.46 5.32
CA GLN A 30 -0.81 -4.18 5.44
C GLN A 30 -0.56 -3.55 4.08
N VAL A 31 -0.79 -2.25 3.97
CA VAL A 31 -0.48 -1.43 2.80
C VAL A 31 0.24 -0.15 3.21
N ARG A 32 1.04 0.39 2.30
CA ARG A 32 1.60 1.73 2.43
C ARG A 32 0.54 2.76 1.99
N CYS A 33 0.21 3.68 2.87
CA CYS A 33 -0.64 4.83 2.57
C CYS A 33 0.20 6.10 2.42
N ASP A 34 -0.05 6.84 1.35
CA ASP A 34 0.38 8.23 1.19
C ASP A 34 -0.83 9.13 1.47
N MET A 35 -0.74 9.89 2.57
CA MET A 35 -1.78 10.75 3.09
C MET A 35 -1.51 12.23 2.79
N ARG A 36 -0.48 12.54 2.00
CA ARG A 36 -0.02 13.93 1.79
C ARG A 36 0.00 14.34 0.31
N THR A 37 0.45 13.45 -0.57
CA THR A 37 0.61 13.77 -1.99
C THR A 37 -0.76 13.93 -2.65
N ASP A 38 -0.93 15.03 -3.39
CA ASP A 38 -2.10 15.29 -4.25
C ASP A 38 -3.45 15.00 -3.57
N GLY A 39 -3.65 15.57 -2.37
CA GLY A 39 -4.88 15.41 -1.59
C GLY A 39 -4.96 14.16 -0.70
N GLY A 40 -3.99 13.25 -0.78
CA GLY A 40 -3.82 12.13 0.13
C GLY A 40 -4.84 10.98 -0.03
N GLY A 41 -4.69 9.94 0.79
CA GLY A 41 -5.55 8.76 0.76
C GLY A 41 -5.16 7.74 -0.31
N TRP A 42 -3.94 7.84 -0.85
CA TRP A 42 -3.43 6.93 -1.87
C TRP A 42 -2.94 5.62 -1.27
N THR A 43 -3.43 4.50 -1.81
CA THR A 43 -2.86 3.17 -1.54
C THR A 43 -1.69 2.92 -2.49
N VAL A 44 -0.47 2.88 -1.96
CA VAL A 44 0.74 2.66 -2.76
C VAL A 44 1.03 1.16 -2.84
N PHE A 45 1.00 0.60 -4.04
CA PHE A 45 1.23 -0.83 -4.27
C PHE A 45 2.60 -1.16 -4.90
N GLN A 46 3.32 -0.15 -5.41
CA GLN A 46 4.66 -0.32 -5.98
C GLN A 46 5.51 0.93 -5.67
N LYS A 47 6.77 0.72 -5.24
CA LYS A 47 7.73 1.81 -4.99
C LYS A 47 9.12 1.46 -5.54
N ARG A 48 9.75 2.41 -6.24
CA ARG A 48 11.18 2.39 -6.60
C ARG A 48 11.84 3.67 -6.10
N GLN A 49 13.02 3.57 -5.50
CA GLN A 49 13.72 4.73 -4.93
C GLN A 49 15.22 4.76 -5.24
N ASP A 50 15.91 3.62 -5.15
CA ASP A 50 17.38 3.56 -5.22
C ASP A 50 17.91 2.34 -5.99
N ALA A 51 17.04 1.61 -6.68
CA ALA A 51 17.35 0.36 -7.39
C ALA A 51 17.91 -0.77 -6.52
N SER A 52 17.75 -0.71 -5.18
CA SER A 52 18.19 -1.76 -4.25
C SER A 52 17.45 -3.10 -4.44
N VAL A 53 16.23 -3.05 -4.98
CA VAL A 53 15.40 -4.24 -5.25
C VAL A 53 15.41 -4.52 -6.74
N ASN A 54 15.76 -5.76 -7.13
CA ASN A 54 15.62 -6.21 -8.51
C ASN A 54 14.12 -6.38 -8.87
N PHE A 55 13.67 -5.75 -9.95
CA PHE A 55 12.31 -5.88 -10.50
C PHE A 55 12.25 -6.83 -11.70
N TYR A 56 13.37 -7.30 -12.26
CA TYR A 56 13.36 -8.33 -13.29
C TYR A 56 13.14 -9.70 -12.65
N ARG A 57 11.86 -10.07 -12.48
CA ARG A 57 11.39 -11.22 -11.68
C ARG A 57 10.37 -12.07 -12.42
N GLY A 58 10.21 -13.32 -11.98
CA GLY A 58 9.24 -14.25 -12.57
C GLY A 58 7.80 -14.00 -12.10
N TRP A 59 6.82 -14.65 -12.76
CA TRP A 59 5.39 -14.50 -12.47
C TRP A 59 5.03 -14.78 -11.00
N GLN A 60 5.56 -15.84 -10.41
CA GLN A 60 5.23 -16.24 -9.04
C GLN A 60 5.63 -15.18 -8.01
N GLU A 61 6.75 -14.49 -8.22
CA GLU A 61 7.21 -13.42 -7.32
C GLU A 61 6.31 -12.19 -7.41
N TYR A 62 5.88 -11.82 -8.62
CA TYR A 62 4.90 -10.75 -8.80
C TYR A 62 3.54 -11.08 -8.18
N LYS A 63 3.10 -12.34 -8.29
CA LYS A 63 1.84 -12.80 -7.69
C LYS A 63 1.88 -12.78 -6.16
N ASN A 64 2.99 -13.20 -5.57
CA ASN A 64 3.12 -13.38 -4.12
C ASN A 64 3.73 -12.18 -3.40
N SER A 65 4.09 -11.12 -4.12
CA SER A 65 4.83 -9.93 -3.67
C SER A 65 6.34 -10.14 -3.42
N PHE A 66 7.12 -9.06 -3.53
CA PHE A 66 8.55 -8.99 -3.24
C PHE A 66 8.95 -7.55 -2.82
N GLY A 67 10.11 -7.40 -2.19
CA GLY A 67 10.60 -6.12 -1.67
C GLY A 67 10.59 -6.06 -0.15
N ASN A 68 10.71 -4.86 0.41
CA ASN A 68 10.76 -4.57 1.85
C ASN A 68 9.82 -3.42 2.21
#